data_AF-A0A445GUD9-F1
#
_entry.id   AF-A0A445GUD9-F1
#
_cell.length_a   1.000
_cell.length_b   1.000
_cell.length_c   1.000
_cell.angle_alpha   90.00
_cell.angle_beta   90.00
_cell.angle_gamma   90.00
#
_symmetry.space_group_name_H-M   'P 1'
#
loop_
_entity.id
_entity.type
_entity.pdbx_description
1 polymer ?
#
loop_
_entity_poly.entity_id
_entity_poly.type
_entity_poly.pdbx_seq_one_letter_code
_entity_poly.pdbx_strand_id
1 'polypeptide(L)'
;MDTSSDILWIMCNHVGLLFDPSKSSTFSPLCKTPCGFKGCKCDPIPFNISYVDKSSTSGTFGSDTVVFETTDEGHSQIFDVLVRCGHNIGFNTDPGYNGIRGLNNGPNSLATKIGQKFSYCVGNLADPYYNYNQLILCEGADLEGYSTPFEVHHGFYYVTLKGIIVGEKRLDIAPITFEIKGNNTGGVIRDSGTTITYLVDSVHKLLYNEVRNLLSWSFRQVIFENTP
;
A
#
# COMPACT_ATOMS: atom_id res chain seq x y z
N MET A 1 0.53 -4.79 1.30
CA MET A 1 0.85 -4.13 0.02
C MET A 1 0.11 -2.80 0.03
N ASP A 2 0.75 -1.71 -0.37
CA ASP A 2 0.14 -0.38 -0.31
C ASP A 2 0.45 0.40 -1.59
N THR A 3 -0.56 0.60 -2.45
CA THR A 3 -0.41 1.36 -3.70
C THR A 3 -0.47 2.88 -3.52
N SER A 4 -0.66 3.35 -2.28
CA SER A 4 -0.74 4.78 -1.96
C SER A 4 0.53 5.33 -1.28
N SER A 5 1.43 4.47 -0.77
CA SER A 5 2.73 4.88 -0.22
C SER A 5 3.94 4.42 -1.05
N ASP A 6 5.05 5.16 -0.93
CA ASP A 6 6.36 4.83 -1.51
C ASP A 6 7.25 4.09 -0.49
N ILE A 7 6.65 3.63 0.60
CA ILE A 7 7.36 3.22 1.80
C ILE A 7 7.55 1.72 1.79
N LEU A 8 8.82 1.28 1.80
CA LEU A 8 9.20 -0.06 2.22
C LEU A 8 9.66 -0.02 3.67
N TRP A 9 8.94 -0.71 4.56
CA TRP A 9 9.39 -0.98 5.91
C TRP A 9 9.13 -2.43 6.31
N ILE A 10 9.99 -2.97 7.17
CA ILE A 10 9.91 -4.33 7.69
C ILE A 10 10.21 -4.32 9.19
N MET A 11 9.55 -5.20 9.94
CA MET A 11 9.80 -5.41 11.35
C MET A 11 11.21 -5.97 11.54
N CYS A 12 12.01 -5.21 12.27
CA CYS A 12 13.34 -5.59 12.70
C CYS A 12 13.32 -5.83 14.20
N ASN A 13 13.96 -6.91 14.65
CA ASN A 13 14.15 -7.16 16.08
C ASN A 13 12.84 -7.23 16.91
N HIS A 14 11.73 -7.70 16.29
CA HIS A 14 10.44 -7.91 16.94
C HIS A 14 10.18 -9.40 17.20
N VAL A 15 9.32 -9.73 18.19
CA VAL A 15 8.93 -11.11 18.51
C VAL A 15 8.37 -11.79 17.24
N GLY A 16 8.92 -12.94 16.86
CA GLY A 16 8.58 -13.64 15.60
C GLY A 16 9.55 -13.40 14.42
N LEU A 17 10.65 -12.66 14.64
CA LEU A 17 11.78 -12.36 13.74
C LEU A 17 11.74 -12.99 12.33
N LEU A 18 11.35 -12.16 11.34
CA LEU A 18 11.47 -12.49 9.91
C LEU A 18 12.70 -11.82 9.25
N PHE A 19 13.18 -10.69 9.77
CA PHE A 19 14.39 -10.02 9.25
C PHE A 19 15.30 -9.52 10.38
N ASP A 20 16.55 -9.99 10.36
CA ASP A 20 17.63 -9.57 11.26
C ASP A 20 18.72 -8.89 10.42
N PRO A 21 18.83 -7.54 10.49
CA PRO A 21 19.80 -6.80 9.69
C PRO A 21 21.26 -7.24 9.93
N SER A 22 21.58 -7.78 11.10
CA SER A 22 22.95 -8.23 11.41
C SER A 22 23.34 -9.53 10.67
N LYS A 23 22.35 -10.25 10.14
CA LYS A 23 22.54 -11.49 9.38
C LYS A 23 22.54 -11.27 7.86
N SER A 24 22.16 -10.08 7.40
CA SER A 24 22.23 -9.72 5.98
C SER A 24 23.63 -9.21 5.65
N SER A 25 24.31 -9.86 4.70
CA SER A 25 25.63 -9.43 4.23
C SER A 25 25.57 -8.18 3.34
N THR A 26 24.38 -7.82 2.87
CA THR A 26 24.15 -6.66 1.97
C THR A 26 23.45 -5.50 2.68
N PHE A 27 22.99 -5.69 3.91
CA PHE A 27 22.37 -4.61 4.67
C PHE A 27 23.41 -3.56 5.07
N SER A 28 23.10 -2.31 4.76
CA SER A 28 23.91 -1.16 5.14
C SER A 28 23.04 -0.14 5.88
N PRO A 29 23.30 0.14 7.18
CA PRO A 29 22.55 1.17 7.89
C PRO A 29 22.84 2.55 7.27
N LEU A 30 21.80 3.38 7.12
CA LEU A 30 21.97 4.74 6.64
C LEU A 30 22.40 5.62 7.81
N CYS A 31 23.69 5.93 7.87
CA CYS A 31 24.28 6.68 8.98
C CYS A 31 24.11 8.19 8.80
N LYS A 32 23.85 8.92 9.90
CA LYS A 32 23.84 10.41 9.88
C LYS A 32 25.16 11.00 9.39
N THR A 33 26.27 10.35 9.72
CA THR A 33 27.61 10.69 9.25
C THR A 33 28.16 9.51 8.45
N PRO A 34 28.59 9.70 7.19
CA PRO A 34 29.17 8.64 6.39
C PRO A 34 30.30 7.93 7.13
N CYS A 35 30.23 6.60 7.19
CA CYS A 35 31.08 5.78 8.03
C CYS A 35 31.83 4.77 7.15
N GLY A 36 33.05 5.11 6.74
CA GLY A 36 33.83 4.34 5.76
C GLY A 36 35.17 3.80 6.26
N PHE A 37 35.47 3.94 7.56
CA PHE A 37 36.79 3.58 8.12
C PHE A 37 36.68 2.64 9.32
N LYS A 38 37.76 1.87 9.56
CA LYS A 38 37.84 0.87 10.63
C LYS A 38 37.69 1.54 12.01
N GLY A 39 36.72 1.07 12.80
CA GLY A 39 36.42 1.60 14.13
C GLY A 39 35.37 2.72 14.17
N CYS A 40 34.89 3.17 13.01
CA CYS A 40 33.75 4.06 12.94
C CYS A 40 32.48 3.35 13.43
N LYS A 41 31.69 4.03 14.26
CA LYS A 41 30.37 3.56 14.70
C LYS A 41 29.30 4.32 13.91
N CYS A 42 28.49 3.58 13.16
CA CYS A 42 27.32 4.17 12.51
C CYS A 42 26.29 4.57 13.57
N ASP A 43 25.82 5.82 13.51
CA ASP A 43 24.58 6.27 14.16
C ASP A 43 23.46 6.32 13.09
N PRO A 44 22.58 5.29 13.03
CA PRO A 44 21.57 5.20 11.99
C PRO A 44 20.54 6.34 12.07
N ILE A 45 20.08 6.81 10.92
CA ILE A 45 19.05 7.85 10.83
C ILE A 45 17.72 7.26 11.33
N PRO A 46 17.05 7.88 12.31
CA PRO A 46 15.75 7.41 12.79
C PRO A 46 14.62 7.78 11.81
N PHE A 47 13.54 7.01 11.82
CA PHE A 47 12.28 7.34 11.15
C PHE A 47 11.10 7.16 12.11
N ASN A 48 10.00 7.87 11.80
CA ASN A 48 8.71 7.68 12.42
C ASN A 48 7.62 7.85 11.35
N ILE A 49 6.69 6.89 11.27
CA ILE A 49 5.58 6.89 10.33
C ILE A 49 4.29 6.69 11.12
N SER A 50 3.27 7.47 10.79
CA SER A 50 1.89 7.26 11.23
C SER A 50 0.99 7.12 10.02
N TYR A 51 0.07 6.17 10.08
CA TYR A 51 -0.92 5.92 9.05
C TYR A 51 -2.26 6.58 9.40
N VAL A 52 -3.12 6.72 8.39
CA VAL A 52 -4.48 7.26 8.56
C VAL A 52 -5.25 6.46 9.60
N ASP A 53 -5.01 5.15 9.64
CA ASP A 53 -5.64 4.24 10.60
C ASP A 53 -5.16 4.38 12.06
N LYS A 54 -4.29 5.37 12.32
CA LYS A 54 -3.61 5.64 13.59
C LYS A 54 -2.57 4.58 13.98
N SER A 55 -2.35 3.55 13.17
CA SER A 55 -1.19 2.69 13.35
C SER A 55 0.09 3.49 13.09
N SER A 56 1.18 3.09 13.76
CA SER A 56 2.47 3.77 13.60
C SER A 56 3.63 2.79 13.68
N THR A 57 4.76 3.19 13.12
CA THR A 57 6.01 2.48 13.29
C THR A 57 7.18 3.45 13.35
N SER A 58 8.14 3.17 14.22
CA SER A 58 9.40 3.90 14.29
C SER A 58 10.58 2.96 14.29
N GLY A 59 11.70 3.46 13.79
CA GLY A 59 12.92 2.67 13.72
C GLY A 59 14.05 3.41 13.03
N THR A 60 14.85 2.70 12.24
CA THR A 60 16.02 3.27 11.56
C THR A 60 16.04 3.00 10.06
N PHE A 61 16.62 3.90 9.28
CA PHE A 61 16.84 3.69 7.85
C PHE A 61 18.06 2.80 7.58
N GLY A 62 17.98 2.03 6.51
CA GLY A 62 19.09 1.32 5.89
C GLY A 62 18.82 1.07 4.42
N SER A 63 19.78 0.48 3.73
CA SER A 63 19.58 -0.11 2.42
C SER A 63 19.88 -1.60 2.48
N ASP A 64 19.21 -2.37 1.64
CA ASP A 64 19.54 -3.79 1.44
C ASP A 64 19.26 -4.22 0.00
N THR A 65 19.66 -5.43 -0.33
CA THR A 65 19.29 -6.11 -1.57
C THR A 65 17.95 -6.81 -1.37
N VAL A 66 17.00 -6.57 -2.27
CA VAL A 66 15.72 -7.30 -2.29
C VAL A 66 15.73 -8.29 -3.44
N VAL A 67 15.38 -9.53 -3.14
CA VAL A 67 15.36 -10.65 -4.10
C VAL A 67 13.91 -11.05 -4.38
N PHE A 68 13.60 -11.26 -5.65
CA PHE A 68 12.30 -11.73 -6.16
C PHE A 68 12.50 -13.02 -6.92
N GLU A 69 11.62 -13.99 -6.68
CA GLU A 69 11.47 -15.13 -7.58
C GLU A 69 10.83 -14.66 -8.89
N THR A 70 11.33 -15.17 -10.01
CA THR A 70 10.80 -14.87 -11.35
C THR A 70 9.94 -16.02 -11.85
N THR A 71 9.10 -15.77 -12.86
CA THR A 71 8.13 -16.75 -13.38
C THR A 71 8.77 -17.99 -14.01
N ASP A 72 10.06 -17.91 -14.33
CA ASP A 72 10.90 -18.99 -14.85
C ASP A 72 11.73 -19.68 -13.76
N GLU A 73 11.29 -19.61 -12.49
CA GLU A 73 11.96 -20.18 -11.31
C GLU A 73 13.36 -19.59 -11.04
N GLY A 74 13.67 -18.47 -11.71
CA GLY A 74 14.89 -17.69 -11.50
C GLY A 74 14.76 -16.71 -10.34
N HIS A 75 15.78 -15.84 -10.23
CA HIS A 75 15.81 -14.78 -9.22
C HIS A 75 16.21 -13.45 -9.84
N SER A 76 15.50 -12.39 -9.48
CA SER A 76 15.83 -11.01 -9.80
C SER A 76 16.21 -10.26 -8.52
N GLN A 77 17.22 -9.38 -8.61
CA GLN A 77 17.74 -8.65 -7.46
C GLN A 77 17.73 -7.15 -7.73
N ILE A 78 17.41 -6.38 -6.69
CA ILE A 78 17.54 -4.92 -6.72
C ILE A 78 18.46 -4.55 -5.56
N PHE A 79 19.54 -3.86 -5.91
CA PHE A 79 20.51 -3.38 -4.95
C PHE A 79 20.09 -2.02 -4.38
N ASP A 80 20.64 -1.68 -3.21
CA ASP A 80 20.49 -0.38 -2.57
C ASP A 80 19.02 0.07 -2.40
N VAL A 81 18.13 -0.87 -2.12
CA VAL A 81 16.72 -0.55 -1.84
C VAL A 81 16.66 0.09 -0.47
N LEU A 82 16.07 1.28 -0.39
CA LEU A 82 15.84 1.95 0.90
C LEU A 82 14.82 1.15 1.73
N VAL A 83 15.26 0.63 2.86
CA VAL A 83 14.45 -0.12 3.81
C VAL A 83 14.36 0.65 5.12
N ARG A 84 13.14 0.78 5.63
CA ARG A 84 12.89 1.27 6.99
C ARG A 84 12.76 0.08 7.93
N CYS A 85 13.72 -0.05 8.82
CA CYS A 85 13.84 -1.13 9.78
C CYS A 85 13.05 -0.76 11.05
N GLY A 86 11.81 -1.24 11.15
CA GLY A 86 10.87 -0.88 12.22
C GLY A 86 11.17 -1.62 13.50
N HIS A 87 11.51 -0.88 14.56
CA HIS A 87 11.86 -1.42 15.88
C HIS A 87 10.69 -1.37 16.86
N ASN A 88 9.81 -0.36 16.70
CA ASN A 88 8.63 -0.20 17.54
C ASN A 88 7.40 -0.12 16.63
N ILE A 89 6.41 -0.98 16.90
CA ILE A 89 5.15 -1.03 16.17
C ILE A 89 4.04 -0.53 17.10
N GLY A 90 3.47 0.62 16.78
CA GLY A 90 2.38 1.24 17.51
C GLY A 90 1.02 0.79 16.99
N PHE A 91 0.72 -0.52 17.09
CA PHE A 91 -0.60 -1.12 16.90
C PHE A 91 -0.58 -2.61 17.36
N ASN A 92 -1.74 -3.29 17.28
CA ASN A 92 -2.05 -4.68 17.67
C ASN A 92 -0.86 -5.66 17.69
N THR A 93 -0.78 -6.51 18.73
CA THR A 93 0.39 -7.37 19.06
C THR A 93 0.74 -8.43 18.01
N ASP A 94 -0.14 -8.70 17.05
CA ASP A 94 0.13 -9.47 15.84
C ASP A 94 -0.79 -8.95 14.72
N PRO A 95 -0.30 -8.08 13.83
CA PRO A 95 -1.12 -7.52 12.77
C PRO A 95 -1.29 -8.48 11.57
N GLY A 96 -0.73 -9.69 11.62
CA GLY A 96 -0.79 -10.66 10.51
C GLY A 96 0.10 -10.30 9.31
N TYR A 97 0.94 -9.27 9.44
CA TYR A 97 1.95 -8.86 8.47
C TYR A 97 3.21 -8.36 9.18
N ASN A 98 4.34 -8.38 8.49
CA ASN A 98 5.66 -8.04 9.05
C ASN A 98 6.24 -6.74 8.50
N GLY A 99 5.45 -5.98 7.76
CA GLY A 99 5.90 -4.75 7.11
C GLY A 99 4.91 -4.26 6.07
N ILE A 100 5.23 -3.12 5.48
CA ILE A 100 4.49 -2.56 4.35
C ILE A 100 5.45 -2.42 3.17
N ARG A 101 4.95 -2.85 2.00
CA ARG A 101 5.58 -2.67 0.71
C ARG A 101 4.76 -1.66 -0.08
N GLY A 102 5.29 -0.45 -0.17
CA GLY A 102 4.79 0.64 -0.98
C GLY A 102 4.99 0.39 -2.47
N LEU A 103 3.94 0.60 -3.25
CA LEU A 103 3.87 0.41 -4.69
C LEU A 103 3.33 1.64 -5.41
N ASN A 104 3.30 2.81 -4.77
CA ASN A 104 2.90 4.05 -5.43
C ASN A 104 3.95 4.50 -6.49
N ASN A 105 3.74 5.63 -7.16
CA ASN A 105 4.69 6.16 -8.16
C ASN A 105 5.78 7.08 -7.57
N GLY A 106 6.11 6.94 -6.28
CA GLY A 106 7.16 7.70 -5.62
C GLY A 106 8.57 7.20 -5.95
N PRO A 107 9.63 8.02 -5.76
CA PRO A 107 11.01 7.68 -6.14
C PRO A 107 11.64 6.56 -5.30
N ASN A 108 11.12 6.30 -4.10
CA ASN A 108 11.59 5.21 -3.24
C ASN A 108 10.71 3.96 -3.31
N SER A 109 9.61 4.03 -4.07
CA SER A 109 8.67 2.94 -4.22
C SER A 109 9.33 1.75 -4.91
N LEU A 110 8.97 0.56 -4.47
CA LEU A 110 9.43 -0.65 -5.14
C LEU A 110 8.90 -0.70 -6.58
N ALA A 111 7.69 -0.18 -6.82
CA ALA A 111 7.09 -0.15 -8.14
C ALA A 111 7.98 0.60 -9.14
N THR A 112 8.56 1.74 -8.75
CA THR A 112 9.43 2.56 -9.62
C THR A 112 10.88 2.07 -9.70
N LYS A 113 11.33 1.28 -8.71
CA LYS A 113 12.68 0.70 -8.69
C LYS A 113 12.83 -0.54 -9.56
N ILE A 114 11.78 -1.37 -9.65
CA ILE A 114 11.83 -2.63 -10.40
C ILE A 114 11.33 -2.44 -11.83
N GLY A 115 10.34 -1.57 -12.03
CA GLY A 115 9.75 -1.34 -13.35
C GLY A 115 8.80 -0.16 -13.38
N GLN A 116 7.83 -0.19 -14.29
CA GLN A 116 6.78 0.84 -14.39
C GLN A 116 5.37 0.23 -14.40
N LYS A 117 5.26 -1.09 -14.29
CA LYS A 117 3.98 -1.82 -14.28
C LYS A 117 4.00 -2.93 -13.24
N PHE A 118 2.83 -3.22 -12.68
CA PHE A 118 2.57 -4.33 -11.78
C PHE A 118 1.09 -4.70 -11.89
N SER A 119 0.77 -5.95 -11.57
CA SER A 119 -0.59 -6.44 -11.43
C SER A 119 -0.74 -7.13 -10.08
N TYR A 120 -1.92 -7.07 -9.50
CA TYR A 120 -2.21 -7.76 -8.25
C TYR A 120 -3.63 -8.32 -8.24
N CYS A 121 -3.77 -9.51 -7.67
CA CYS A 121 -5.03 -10.18 -7.43
C CYS A 121 -5.17 -10.46 -5.93
N VAL A 122 -6.29 -10.05 -5.35
CA VAL A 122 -6.63 -10.26 -3.94
C VAL A 122 -7.89 -11.10 -3.90
N GLY A 123 -7.75 -12.34 -3.42
CA GLY A 123 -8.84 -13.27 -3.18
C GLY A 123 -9.07 -13.46 -1.69
N ASN A 124 -8.96 -14.69 -1.21
CA ASN A 124 -9.21 -15.00 0.20
C ASN A 124 -8.02 -14.57 1.07
N LEU A 125 -8.17 -13.47 1.80
CA LEU A 125 -7.15 -12.97 2.74
C LEU A 125 -7.07 -13.80 4.04
N ALA A 126 -8.09 -14.60 4.36
CA ALA A 126 -8.08 -15.47 5.54
C ALA A 126 -7.32 -16.78 5.30
N ASP A 127 -7.03 -17.12 4.04
CA ASP A 127 -6.26 -18.31 3.66
C ASP A 127 -4.85 -17.91 3.19
N PRO A 128 -3.81 -18.15 4.01
CA PRO A 128 -2.44 -17.80 3.65
C PRO A 128 -1.88 -18.64 2.48
N TYR A 129 -2.55 -19.73 2.10
CA TYR A 129 -2.17 -20.61 0.98
C TYR A 129 -3.06 -20.43 -0.25
N TYR A 130 -3.86 -19.35 -0.31
CA TYR A 130 -4.72 -19.10 -1.46
C TYR A 130 -3.89 -18.68 -2.69
N ASN A 131 -3.65 -19.63 -3.60
CA ASN A 131 -2.74 -19.49 -4.74
C ASN A 131 -3.07 -18.36 -5.73
N TYR A 132 -4.28 -17.78 -5.66
CA TYR A 132 -4.68 -16.64 -6.51
C TYR A 132 -4.38 -15.28 -5.87
N ASN A 133 -3.94 -15.23 -4.61
CA ASN A 133 -3.36 -14.01 -4.04
C ASN A 133 -1.99 -13.79 -4.67
N GLN A 134 -1.90 -12.87 -5.64
CA GLN A 134 -0.69 -12.69 -6.44
C GLN A 134 -0.33 -11.21 -6.56
N LEU A 135 0.97 -10.93 -6.51
CA LEU A 135 1.58 -9.67 -6.92
C LEU A 135 2.61 -10.01 -7.99
N ILE A 136 2.36 -9.56 -9.22
CA ILE A 136 3.30 -9.74 -10.32
C ILE A 136 3.85 -8.38 -10.70
N LEU A 137 5.18 -8.30 -10.80
CA LEU A 137 5.91 -7.07 -11.03
C LEU A 137 6.51 -7.09 -12.43
N CYS A 138 6.59 -5.91 -13.05
CA CYS A 138 7.30 -5.68 -14.32
C CYS A 138 6.73 -6.48 -15.49
N GLU A 139 7.58 -7.05 -16.34
CA GLU A 139 7.16 -7.66 -17.60
C GLU A 139 6.21 -8.84 -17.47
N GLY A 140 6.24 -9.54 -16.34
CA GLY A 140 5.27 -10.61 -16.04
C GLY A 140 3.87 -10.11 -15.69
N ALA A 141 3.69 -8.81 -15.41
CA ALA A 141 2.41 -8.26 -15.05
C ALA A 141 1.44 -8.33 -16.24
N ASP A 142 0.49 -9.26 -16.15
CA ASP A 142 -0.64 -9.34 -17.05
C ASP A 142 -1.59 -8.14 -16.83
N LEU A 143 -1.84 -7.40 -17.91
CA LEU A 143 -2.70 -6.21 -17.94
C LEU A 143 -3.88 -6.39 -18.91
N GLU A 144 -4.25 -7.65 -19.21
CA GLU A 144 -5.42 -7.95 -20.03
C GLU A 144 -6.73 -7.42 -19.41
N GLY A 145 -7.71 -7.13 -20.28
CA GLY A 145 -9.05 -6.68 -19.90
C GLY A 145 -9.36 -5.22 -20.25
N TYR A 146 -10.36 -4.66 -19.57
CA TYR A 146 -10.78 -3.28 -19.79
C TYR A 146 -9.83 -2.30 -19.11
N SER A 147 -9.33 -1.33 -19.89
CA SER A 147 -8.46 -0.28 -19.38
C SER A 147 -9.23 1.00 -19.07
N THR A 148 -8.73 1.76 -18.09
CA THR A 148 -9.09 3.15 -17.86
C THR A 148 -7.81 3.96 -17.78
N PRO A 149 -7.77 5.17 -18.37
CA PRO A 149 -6.70 6.11 -18.06
C PRO A 149 -6.65 6.39 -16.56
N PHE A 150 -5.44 6.59 -16.06
CA PHE A 150 -5.19 7.07 -14.71
C PHE A 150 -4.16 8.20 -14.77
N GLU A 151 -4.17 9.05 -13.75
CA GLU A 151 -3.22 10.14 -13.58
C GLU A 151 -2.38 9.88 -12.33
N VAL A 152 -1.13 10.35 -12.35
CA VAL A 152 -0.26 10.32 -11.17
C VAL A 152 -0.14 11.74 -10.62
N HIS A 153 -0.57 11.93 -9.37
CA HIS A 153 -0.39 13.18 -8.65
C HIS A 153 0.23 12.89 -7.29
N HIS A 154 1.37 13.51 -6.99
CA HIS A 154 2.13 13.29 -5.74
C HIS A 154 2.40 11.80 -5.42
N GLY A 155 2.58 10.97 -6.46
CA GLY A 155 2.83 9.53 -6.33
C GLY A 155 1.57 8.66 -6.26
N PHE A 156 0.38 9.23 -6.03
CA PHE A 156 -0.87 8.47 -5.96
C PHE A 156 -1.44 8.17 -7.36
N TYR A 157 -2.07 7.00 -7.51
CA TYR A 157 -2.78 6.60 -8.72
C TYR A 157 -4.24 7.04 -8.69
N TYR A 158 -4.56 8.08 -9.46
CA TYR A 158 -5.90 8.63 -9.58
C TYR A 158 -6.64 8.07 -10.80
N VAL A 159 -7.88 7.65 -10.61
CA VAL A 159 -8.75 7.19 -11.69
C VAL A 159 -9.98 8.08 -11.84
N THR A 160 -10.54 8.14 -13.04
CA THR A 160 -11.79 8.88 -13.28
C THR A 160 -13.00 8.01 -12.94
N LEU A 161 -13.69 8.32 -11.84
CA LEU A 161 -14.98 7.72 -11.53
C LEU A 161 -16.12 8.53 -12.17
N LYS A 162 -16.77 7.98 -13.19
CA LYS A 162 -17.86 8.67 -13.90
C LYS A 162 -19.20 8.63 -13.19
N GLY A 163 -19.38 7.75 -12.21
CA GLY A 163 -20.63 7.55 -11.51
C GLY A 163 -20.79 6.12 -11.00
N ILE A 164 -21.85 5.89 -10.24
CA ILE A 164 -22.13 4.62 -9.57
C ILE A 164 -23.51 4.14 -10.03
N ILE A 165 -23.62 2.85 -10.35
CA ILE A 165 -24.87 2.20 -10.74
C ILE A 165 -25.12 1.07 -9.74
N VAL A 166 -26.35 0.98 -9.22
CA VAL A 166 -26.78 -0.07 -8.28
C VAL A 166 -28.03 -0.73 -8.88
N GLY A 167 -27.95 -2.02 -9.19
CA GLY A 167 -28.97 -2.69 -9.99
C GLY A 167 -29.14 -2.00 -11.35
N GLU A 168 -30.35 -1.51 -11.64
CA GLU A 168 -30.66 -0.80 -12.89
C GLU A 168 -30.58 0.73 -12.74
N LYS A 169 -30.33 1.24 -11.53
CA LYS A 169 -30.37 2.67 -11.25
C LYS A 169 -28.99 3.29 -11.20
N ARG A 170 -28.76 4.28 -12.06
CA ARG A 170 -27.62 5.20 -11.95
C ARG A 170 -27.90 6.22 -10.85
N LEU A 171 -26.99 6.33 -9.88
CA LEU A 171 -27.10 7.32 -8.81
C LEU A 171 -26.88 8.73 -9.37
N ASP A 172 -27.69 9.68 -8.90
CA ASP A 172 -27.60 11.09 -9.29
C ASP A 172 -26.43 11.76 -8.54
N ILE A 173 -25.24 11.68 -9.15
CA ILE A 173 -23.99 12.22 -8.59
C ILE A 173 -23.44 13.23 -9.60
N ALA A 174 -23.24 14.47 -9.14
CA ALA A 174 -22.65 15.50 -9.98
C ALA A 174 -21.20 15.10 -10.38
N PRO A 175 -20.82 15.15 -11.67
CA PRO A 175 -19.48 14.71 -12.12
C PRO A 175 -18.31 15.34 -11.36
N ILE A 176 -18.43 16.63 -11.04
CA ILE A 176 -17.46 17.42 -10.26
C ILE A 176 -17.14 16.83 -8.87
N THR A 177 -17.98 15.93 -8.36
CA THR A 177 -17.82 15.30 -7.05
C THR A 177 -16.56 14.45 -6.96
N PHE A 178 -16.14 13.84 -8.07
CA PHE A 178 -14.99 12.93 -8.15
C PHE A 178 -13.76 13.54 -8.81
N GLU A 179 -13.81 14.80 -9.21
CA GLU A 179 -12.71 15.48 -9.87
C GLU A 179 -11.61 15.88 -8.87
N ILE A 180 -10.37 15.88 -9.36
CA ILE A 180 -9.25 16.50 -8.65
C ILE A 180 -9.42 18.01 -8.77
N LYS A 181 -9.52 18.70 -7.64
CA LYS A 181 -9.65 20.15 -7.58
C LYS A 181 -8.29 20.80 -7.73
N GLY A 182 -8.25 22.05 -8.20
CA GLY A 182 -7.01 22.81 -8.41
C GLY A 182 -6.15 23.04 -7.14
N ASN A 183 -6.66 22.73 -5.95
CA ASN A 183 -5.93 22.73 -4.69
C ASN A 183 -5.42 21.32 -4.29
N ASN A 184 -5.37 20.36 -5.22
CA ASN A 184 -4.98 18.97 -5.01
C ASN A 184 -5.87 18.19 -4.02
N THR A 185 -7.12 18.60 -3.83
CA THR A 185 -8.11 17.86 -3.03
C THR A 185 -9.14 17.17 -3.90
N GLY A 186 -9.83 16.17 -3.37
CA GLY A 186 -10.77 15.36 -4.14
C GLY A 186 -10.06 14.30 -4.98
N GLY A 187 -10.68 13.92 -6.09
CA GLY A 187 -10.23 12.79 -6.90
C GLY A 187 -10.65 11.43 -6.34
N VAL A 188 -10.31 10.37 -7.08
CA VAL A 188 -10.53 8.98 -6.67
C VAL A 188 -9.20 8.24 -6.78
N ILE A 189 -8.69 7.77 -5.64
CA ILE A 189 -7.40 7.09 -5.53
C ILE A 189 -7.64 5.58 -5.51
N ARG A 190 -6.81 4.83 -6.24
CA ARG A 190 -6.74 3.37 -6.11
C ARG A 190 -5.74 2.99 -5.03
N ASP A 191 -6.25 2.53 -3.90
CA ASP A 191 -5.45 2.22 -2.72
C ASP A 191 -5.69 0.79 -2.22
N SER A 192 -4.68 -0.08 -2.37
CA SER A 192 -4.69 -1.45 -1.81
C SER A 192 -4.41 -1.50 -0.31
N GLY A 193 -3.86 -0.43 0.27
CA GLY A 193 -3.58 -0.31 1.70
C GLY A 193 -4.83 -0.01 2.52
N THR A 194 -5.88 0.46 1.87
CA THR A 194 -7.16 0.78 2.50
C THR A 194 -8.14 -0.40 2.40
N THR A 195 -8.62 -0.88 3.55
CA THR A 195 -9.47 -2.09 3.62
C THR A 195 -10.88 -1.89 3.05
N ILE A 196 -11.44 -0.69 3.14
CA ILE A 196 -12.82 -0.38 2.71
C ILE A 196 -12.86 0.83 1.78
N THR A 197 -13.83 0.88 0.86
CA THR A 197 -13.99 2.07 0.00
C THR A 197 -14.57 3.24 0.80
N TYR A 198 -13.82 4.35 0.85
CA TYR A 198 -14.30 5.61 1.38
C TYR A 198 -14.98 6.44 0.30
N LEU A 199 -16.16 6.96 0.60
CA LEU A 199 -16.93 7.84 -0.28
C LEU A 199 -17.27 9.11 0.50
N VAL A 200 -17.36 10.24 -0.20
CA VAL A 200 -17.90 11.47 0.40
C VAL A 200 -19.34 11.23 0.87
N ASP A 201 -19.70 11.81 2.01
CA ASP A 201 -20.97 11.54 2.70
C ASP A 201 -22.21 11.64 1.79
N SER A 202 -22.25 12.62 0.89
CA SER A 202 -23.35 12.80 -0.05
C SER A 202 -23.53 11.59 -0.97
N VAL A 203 -22.43 11.06 -1.51
CA VAL A 203 -22.41 9.87 -2.36
C VAL A 203 -22.70 8.61 -1.55
N HIS A 204 -22.10 8.48 -0.36
CA HIS A 204 -22.36 7.34 0.52
C HIS A 204 -23.85 7.23 0.89
N LYS A 205 -24.51 8.36 1.19
CA LYS A 205 -25.96 8.39 1.48
C LYS A 205 -26.80 7.96 0.29
N LEU A 206 -26.47 8.39 -0.93
CA LEU A 206 -27.17 7.96 -2.15
C LEU A 206 -27.02 6.45 -2.37
N LEU A 207 -25.79 5.93 -2.21
CA LEU A 207 -25.50 4.50 -2.32
C LEU A 207 -26.27 3.69 -1.26
N TYR A 208 -26.18 4.11 -0.01
CA TYR A 208 -26.88 3.48 1.12
C TYR A 208 -28.39 3.40 0.89
N ASN A 209 -29.01 4.52 0.50
CA ASN A 209 -30.44 4.58 0.26
C ASN A 209 -30.86 3.62 -0.87
N GLU A 210 -30.08 3.56 -1.95
CA GLU A 210 -30.43 2.67 -3.07
C GLU A 210 -30.23 1.20 -2.74
N VAL A 211 -29.14 0.84 -2.07
CA VAL A 211 -28.92 -0.53 -1.58
C VAL A 211 -30.04 -0.94 -0.62
N ARG A 212 -30.44 -0.05 0.29
CA ARG A 212 -31.56 -0.28 1.20
C ARG A 212 -32.89 -0.43 0.46
N ASN A 213 -33.15 0.35 -0.59
CA ASN A 213 -34.37 0.21 -1.39
C ASN A 213 -34.46 -1.18 -2.06
N LEU A 214 -33.34 -1.67 -2.62
CA LEU A 214 -33.30 -2.97 -3.28
C LEU A 214 -33.41 -4.15 -2.30
N LEU A 215 -32.77 -4.03 -1.13
CA LEU A 215 -32.69 -5.11 -0.14
C LEU A 215 -33.78 -5.05 0.94
N SER A 216 -34.51 -3.94 1.04
CA SER A 216 -35.57 -3.73 2.03
C SER A 216 -35.11 -4.07 3.46
N TRP A 217 -35.90 -4.86 4.20
CA TRP A 217 -35.65 -5.24 5.60
C TRP A 217 -34.43 -6.15 5.81
N SER A 218 -33.89 -6.74 4.74
CA SER A 218 -32.73 -7.63 4.82
C SER A 218 -31.41 -6.87 4.99
N PHE A 219 -31.40 -5.56 4.71
CA PHE A 219 -30.22 -4.72 4.86
C PHE A 219 -30.20 -4.01 6.22
N ARG A 220 -29.23 -4.39 7.06
CA ARG A 220 -28.92 -3.68 8.30
C ARG A 220 -27.63 -2.88 8.14
N GLN A 221 -27.73 -1.58 8.40
CA GLN A 221 -26.55 -0.75 8.54
C GLN A 221 -25.77 -1.17 9.79
N VAL A 222 -24.47 -1.38 9.63
CA VAL A 222 -23.53 -1.48 10.76
C VAL A 222 -22.72 -0.19 10.76
N ILE A 223 -22.77 0.54 11.87
CA ILE A 223 -22.00 1.76 12.06
C ILE A 223 -20.82 1.40 12.96
N PHE A 224 -19.61 1.59 12.45
CA PHE A 224 -18.40 1.46 13.25
C PHE A 224 -18.05 2.84 13.79
N GLU A 225 -18.36 3.11 15.06
CA GLU A 225 -18.20 4.43 15.68
C GLU A 225 -16.73 4.86 15.90
N ASN A 226 -15.75 4.03 15.52
CA ASN A 226 -14.32 4.28 15.73
C ASN A 226 -13.43 3.84 14.57
N THR A 227 -13.96 3.67 13.36
CA THR A 227 -13.09 3.52 12.19
C THR A 227 -12.38 4.83 11.90
N PRO A 228 -11.04 4.81 11.75
CA PRO A 228 -10.25 6.01 11.44
C PRO A 228 -10.65 6.66 10.11
#